data_AF-A0A965GKL1-F1
#
_entry.id   AF-A0A965GKL1-F1
#
_cell.length_a   1.000
_cell.length_b   1.000
_cell.length_c   1.000
_cell.angle_alpha   90.00
_cell.angle_beta   90.00
_cell.angle_gamma   90.00
#
_symmetry.space_group_name_H-M   'P 1'
#
loop_
_entity.id
_entity.type
_entity.pdbx_description
1 polymer ?
#
loop_
_entity_poly.entity_id
_entity_poly.type
_entity_poly.pdbx_seq_one_letter_code
_entity_poly.pdbx_strand_id
1 'polypeptide(L)'
;MDRPEMPRAPSRFPARPAKATMTHKQWRVTKAQITATGPGCSSLSWVVWLRAGTLGPWQCCDRLAIRGLMQAIIDCMSDEHALTDSGILMRWEPTVDSTNARLMLAPWQDAGLRPPPDLVARCLLTDHQSAGRGRHRKRWHDEPGACLLMSLSIDRNKASWPPALAAFSLACAATVAQRLEDERMQLEASLPASAPLFWVKWPNDLVRYREGRGLSKLAGLLIETRQQAGQSRLVIGLGVNLLPPQSAVADAQALPADALFTGDEALSHQLDLDWRKSLARRLSQDLLGCWIDFERHGLAAFERLIHRRDVLRGRQLMVQDEGHDDWTEALGQGIDDRGYLRILCQRPGVPSPRLEFIHQGSVRLKSG
;
A
#
# COMPACT_ATOMS: atom_id res chain seq x y z
N MET A 1 44.17 41.06 59.80
CA MET A 1 44.64 39.89 59.02
C MET A 1 43.45 38.98 58.87
N ASP A 2 42.61 39.32 57.91
CA ASP A 2 41.34 38.66 57.62
C ASP A 2 41.59 37.48 56.66
N ARG A 3 41.09 36.30 57.03
CA ARG A 3 41.06 35.12 56.15
C ARG A 3 39.72 35.09 55.40
N PRO A 4 39.71 34.84 54.08
CA PRO A 4 38.49 34.90 53.29
C PRO A 4 37.63 33.63 53.46
N GLU A 5 36.31 33.83 53.54
CA GLU A 5 35.28 32.78 53.52
C GLU A 5 35.19 32.09 52.14
N MET A 6 35.01 30.76 52.14
CA MET A 6 34.67 30.01 50.92
C MET A 6 33.17 30.12 50.60
N PRO A 7 32.77 30.27 49.33
CA PRO A 7 31.35 30.33 48.95
C PRO A 7 30.71 28.93 48.99
N ARG A 8 29.52 28.85 49.60
CA ARG A 8 28.63 27.68 49.61
C ARG A 8 28.11 27.37 48.21
N ALA A 9 28.13 26.09 47.81
CA ALA A 9 27.55 25.61 46.57
C ALA A 9 26.01 25.71 46.57
N PRO A 10 25.36 26.17 45.48
CA PRO A 10 23.90 26.17 45.40
C PRO A 10 23.36 24.77 45.13
N SER A 11 22.46 24.31 46.00
CA SER A 11 21.63 23.12 45.78
C SER A 11 20.71 23.35 44.58
N ARG A 12 20.88 22.57 43.50
CA ARG A 12 19.91 22.49 42.39
C ARG A 12 19.60 21.04 42.10
N PHE A 13 18.56 20.51 42.74
CA PHE A 13 17.76 19.45 42.12
C PHE A 13 16.92 20.10 41.01
N PRO A 14 17.04 19.69 39.73
CA PRO A 14 16.05 20.08 38.74
C PRO A 14 14.75 19.31 39.00
N ALA A 15 13.65 20.06 38.94
CA ALA A 15 12.28 19.58 39.03
C ALA A 15 12.00 18.46 38.01
N ARG A 16 11.03 17.60 38.35
CA ARG A 16 10.44 16.56 37.47
C ARG A 16 10.25 17.09 36.04
N PRO A 17 10.57 16.31 34.98
CA PRO A 17 10.28 16.74 33.62
C PRO A 17 8.76 16.88 33.45
N ALA A 18 8.34 18.06 33.03
CA ALA A 18 6.96 18.33 32.66
C ALA A 18 6.55 17.36 31.54
N LYS A 19 5.34 16.79 31.65
CA LYS A 19 4.70 16.04 30.55
C LYS A 19 4.60 16.98 29.35
N ALA A 20 5.45 16.78 28.34
CA ALA A 20 5.34 17.49 27.09
C ALA A 20 4.10 17.00 26.36
N THR A 21 3.07 17.84 26.30
CA THR A 21 1.87 17.64 25.49
C THR A 21 2.29 17.64 24.02
N MET A 22 2.13 16.51 23.33
CA MET A 22 2.45 16.38 21.91
C MET A 22 1.39 17.11 21.08
N THR A 23 1.70 18.31 20.62
CA THR A 23 0.97 18.95 19.51
C THR A 23 1.64 18.56 18.19
N HIS A 24 0.86 18.00 17.26
CA HIS A 24 1.26 17.62 15.91
C HIS A 24 2.10 18.70 15.22
N LYS A 25 3.42 18.51 15.15
CA LYS A 25 4.28 19.17 14.17
C LYS A 25 5.11 18.08 13.50
N GLN A 26 5.10 18.08 12.16
CA GLN A 26 5.85 17.17 11.29
C GLN A 26 7.35 17.31 11.59
N TRP A 27 8.02 16.20 11.93
CA TRP A 27 9.46 16.17 12.13
C TRP A 27 10.14 15.58 10.90
N ARG A 28 11.16 16.26 10.38
CA ARG A 28 12.11 15.71 9.38
C ARG A 28 13.43 15.49 10.09
N VAL A 29 13.85 14.23 10.28
CA VAL A 29 15.10 13.90 10.96
C VAL A 29 16.25 14.08 9.97
N THR A 30 17.12 15.06 10.22
CA THR A 30 18.24 15.38 9.31
C THR A 30 19.60 14.93 9.84
N LYS A 31 19.71 14.57 11.12
CA LYS A 31 20.95 14.03 11.72
C LYS A 31 20.64 13.33 13.05
N ALA A 32 21.15 12.11 13.23
CA ALA A 32 21.13 11.39 14.51
C ALA A 32 22.56 11.25 15.05
N GLN A 33 22.74 11.37 16.36
CA GLN A 33 24.03 11.13 17.02
C GLN A 33 23.83 10.14 18.17
N ILE A 34 24.52 9.01 18.08
CA ILE A 34 24.52 7.97 19.11
C ILE A 34 25.75 8.20 19.98
N THR A 35 25.55 8.45 21.28
CA THR A 35 26.65 8.58 22.24
C THR A 35 26.47 7.55 23.34
N ALA A 36 27.56 6.83 23.66
CA ALA A 36 27.55 5.73 24.64
C ALA A 36 27.65 6.23 26.09
N THR A 37 27.93 7.52 26.33
CA THR A 37 28.09 8.08 27.67
C THR A 37 27.73 9.56 27.70
N GLY A 38 26.86 9.94 28.64
CA GLY A 38 26.74 11.32 29.12
C GLY A 38 27.54 11.48 30.43
N PRO A 39 28.04 12.67 30.78
CA PRO A 39 28.77 12.88 32.02
C PRO A 39 27.88 12.56 33.23
N GLY A 40 28.19 11.46 33.92
CA GLY A 40 27.54 11.06 35.17
C GLY A 40 26.76 9.72 35.18
N CYS A 41 26.73 8.94 34.09
CA CYS A 41 26.00 7.67 34.07
C CYS A 41 26.95 6.45 34.10
N SER A 42 26.90 5.66 35.19
CA SER A 42 27.76 4.49 35.43
C SER A 42 27.17 3.15 34.93
N SER A 43 26.10 3.19 34.14
CA SER A 43 25.55 2.01 33.47
C SER A 43 25.44 2.29 31.98
N LEU A 44 25.83 1.34 31.11
CA LEU A 44 25.67 1.40 29.65
C LEU A 44 24.19 1.61 29.27
N SER A 45 23.77 2.86 29.21
CA SER A 45 22.47 3.32 28.74
C SER A 45 22.68 4.13 27.48
N TRP A 46 22.37 3.50 26.34
CA TRP A 46 22.37 4.16 25.04
C TRP A 46 21.25 5.21 25.00
N VAL A 47 21.61 6.46 24.77
CA VAL A 47 20.65 7.57 24.61
C VAL A 47 20.71 8.03 23.15
N VAL A 48 19.56 8.01 22.48
CA VAL A 48 19.43 8.54 21.11
C VAL A 48 18.96 9.99 21.22
N TRP A 49 19.74 10.87 20.61
CA TRP A 49 19.39 12.28 20.47
C TRP A 49 18.91 12.55 19.05
N LEU A 50 17.76 13.20 18.92
CA LEU A 50 17.18 13.63 17.65
C LEU A 50 17.07 15.16 17.62
N ARG A 51 17.21 15.77 16.43
CA ARG A 51 16.95 17.20 16.22
C ARG A 51 16.26 17.44 14.88
N ALA A 52 15.38 18.43 14.84
CA ALA A 52 14.82 18.95 13.59
C ALA A 52 15.82 19.91 12.93
N GLY A 53 16.22 19.61 11.69
CA GLY A 53 17.15 20.45 10.94
C GLY A 53 18.58 20.49 11.52
N THR A 54 19.41 21.39 11.01
CA THR A 54 20.82 21.56 11.45
C THR A 54 20.97 22.43 12.69
N LEU A 55 19.93 23.20 13.03
CA LEU A 55 19.96 24.23 14.09
C LEU A 55 18.96 23.98 15.23
N GLY A 56 18.13 22.94 15.14
CA GLY A 56 17.16 22.62 16.19
C GLY A 56 17.80 22.03 17.46
N PRO A 57 17.15 22.18 18.63
CA PRO A 57 17.64 21.62 19.88
C PRO A 57 17.56 20.09 19.87
N TRP A 58 18.56 19.46 20.51
CA TRP A 58 18.58 18.01 20.68
C TRP A 58 17.54 17.55 21.70
N GLN A 59 16.78 16.52 21.36
CA GLN A 59 15.78 15.88 22.21
C GLN A 59 16.18 14.44 22.51
N CYS A 60 16.08 14.06 23.79
CA CYS A 60 16.37 12.72 24.30
C CYS A 60 15.11 11.84 24.19
N CYS A 61 15.23 10.67 23.56
CA CYS A 61 14.15 9.67 23.49
C CYS A 61 14.34 8.56 24.52
N ASP A 62 13.23 7.95 24.98
CA ASP A 62 13.25 6.94 26.06
C ASP A 62 13.47 5.50 25.54
N ARG A 63 13.97 4.62 26.44
CA ARG A 63 14.66 3.34 26.18
C ARG A 63 13.85 2.29 25.41
N LEU A 64 12.51 2.30 25.51
CA LEU A 64 11.62 1.32 24.86
C LEU A 64 11.30 1.67 23.41
N ALA A 65 11.24 2.97 23.07
CA ALA A 65 11.02 3.44 21.71
C ALA A 65 12.28 3.27 20.84
N ILE A 66 13.45 3.24 21.47
CA ILE A 66 14.75 3.26 20.80
C ILE A 66 15.13 1.93 20.14
N ARG A 67 14.74 0.76 20.65
CA ARG A 67 15.19 -0.53 20.06
C ARG A 67 14.61 -0.80 18.67
N GLY A 68 13.30 -0.61 18.51
CA GLY A 68 12.65 -0.73 17.20
C GLY A 68 13.10 0.37 16.23
N LEU A 69 13.28 1.59 16.74
CA LEU A 69 13.78 2.72 15.96
C LEU A 69 15.25 2.55 15.56
N MET A 70 16.11 1.99 16.41
CA MET A 70 17.55 1.81 16.13
C MET A 70 17.81 0.74 15.07
N GLN A 71 17.11 -0.40 15.08
CA GLN A 71 17.27 -1.37 13.99
C GLN A 71 16.83 -0.77 12.67
N ALA A 72 15.70 -0.06 12.69
CA ALA A 72 15.18 0.60 11.50
C ALA A 72 16.05 1.80 11.04
N ILE A 73 16.74 2.49 11.96
CA ILE A 73 17.74 3.54 11.65
C ILE A 73 19.06 2.92 11.14
N ILE A 74 19.52 1.80 11.71
CA ILE A 74 20.72 1.08 11.25
C ILE A 74 20.50 0.53 9.84
N ASP A 75 19.34 -0.07 9.58
CA ASP A 75 18.93 -0.48 8.23
C ASP A 75 18.85 0.76 7.30
N CYS A 76 18.38 1.91 7.81
CA CYS A 76 18.29 3.17 7.06
C CYS A 76 19.64 3.85 6.76
N MET A 77 20.72 3.48 7.46
CA MET A 77 22.06 4.06 7.26
C MET A 77 22.89 3.29 6.23
N SER A 78 22.45 2.12 5.80
CA SER A 78 22.82 1.58 4.48
C SER A 78 21.88 2.18 3.44
N ASP A 79 22.40 2.72 2.34
CA ASP A 79 21.69 3.48 1.27
C ASP A 79 20.49 2.74 0.58
N GLU A 80 20.06 1.60 1.11
CA GLU A 80 19.05 0.71 0.53
C GLU A 80 17.70 0.64 1.28
N HIS A 81 17.58 1.19 2.50
CA HIS A 81 16.31 1.16 3.26
C HIS A 81 15.83 2.56 3.65
N ALA A 82 14.60 2.92 3.28
CA ALA A 82 13.97 4.17 3.70
C ALA A 82 12.82 3.86 4.67
N LEU A 83 12.87 4.42 5.88
CA LEU A 83 11.72 4.47 6.79
C LEU A 83 10.75 5.55 6.32
N THR A 84 9.47 5.21 6.17
CA THR A 84 8.42 6.21 5.97
C THR A 84 8.02 6.82 7.32
N ASP A 85 7.42 8.02 7.31
CA ASP A 85 6.85 8.65 8.51
C ASP A 85 5.80 7.77 9.23
N SER A 86 5.28 6.75 8.54
CA SER A 86 4.32 5.77 9.03
C SER A 86 4.97 4.48 9.56
N GLY A 87 6.31 4.43 9.65
CA GLY A 87 7.04 3.26 10.14
C GLY A 87 7.12 2.09 9.16
N ILE A 88 6.89 2.33 7.85
CA ILE A 88 7.01 1.29 6.82
C ILE A 88 8.47 1.17 6.42
N LEU A 89 9.03 -0.05 6.47
CA LEU A 89 10.37 -0.34 6.00
C LEU A 89 10.36 -0.52 4.49
N MET A 90 10.89 0.44 3.73
CA MET A 90 10.92 0.38 2.27
C MET A 90 12.28 -0.05 1.77
N ARG A 91 12.30 -0.99 0.82
CA ARG A 91 13.48 -1.43 0.07
C ARG A 91 13.21 -1.33 -1.42
N TRP A 92 14.24 -1.00 -2.19
CA TRP A 92 14.25 -1.15 -3.63
C TRP A 92 15.36 -2.12 -4.03
N GLU A 93 15.06 -3.05 -4.93
CA GLU A 93 16.03 -3.94 -5.58
C GLU A 93 15.82 -3.80 -7.10
N PRO A 94 16.85 -3.68 -7.94
CA PRO A 94 16.67 -3.43 -9.37
C PRO A 94 15.88 -4.55 -10.08
N THR A 95 16.18 -5.80 -9.72
CA THR A 95 15.52 -6.98 -10.27
C THR A 95 15.25 -7.99 -9.17
N VAL A 96 14.05 -8.56 -9.16
CA VAL A 96 13.69 -9.70 -8.31
C VAL A 96 12.92 -10.74 -9.12
N ASP A 97 12.66 -11.91 -8.54
CA ASP A 97 11.74 -12.89 -9.11
C ASP A 97 10.28 -12.40 -9.02
N SER A 98 9.81 -12.14 -7.81
CA SER A 98 8.49 -11.56 -7.52
C SER A 98 8.52 -10.85 -6.17
N THR A 99 8.13 -9.57 -6.15
CA THR A 99 8.01 -8.78 -4.93
C THR A 99 7.09 -9.44 -3.90
N ASN A 100 5.98 -10.05 -4.34
CA ASN A 100 5.08 -10.83 -3.49
C ASN A 100 5.81 -12.03 -2.86
N ALA A 101 6.46 -12.86 -3.69
CA ALA A 101 7.12 -14.07 -3.22
C ALA A 101 8.23 -13.75 -2.20
N ARG A 102 9.02 -12.71 -2.48
CA ARG A 102 10.09 -12.23 -1.58
C ARG A 102 9.55 -11.82 -0.23
N LEU A 103 8.45 -11.06 -0.19
CA LEU A 103 7.83 -10.64 1.07
C LEU A 103 7.07 -11.78 1.77
N MET A 104 6.47 -12.72 1.04
CA MET A 104 5.83 -13.91 1.61
C MET A 104 6.84 -14.82 2.34
N LEU A 105 8.06 -14.89 1.81
CA LEU A 105 9.15 -15.70 2.36
C LEU A 105 10.06 -14.95 3.34
N ALA A 106 9.90 -13.63 3.49
CA ALA A 106 10.70 -12.84 4.42
C ALA A 106 10.63 -13.41 5.85
N PRO A 107 11.72 -13.37 6.63
CA PRO A 107 11.68 -13.81 8.02
C PRO A 107 10.62 -13.05 8.83
N TRP A 108 9.96 -13.75 9.74
CA TRP A 108 9.13 -13.12 10.77
C TRP A 108 10.05 -12.33 11.73
N GLN A 109 9.59 -11.17 12.24
CA GLN A 109 10.43 -10.30 13.08
C GLN A 109 10.77 -10.90 14.47
N ASP A 110 10.19 -12.04 14.82
CA ASP A 110 10.32 -12.71 16.13
C ASP A 110 11.74 -13.18 16.49
N ALA A 111 12.73 -13.04 15.60
CA ALA A 111 14.09 -13.49 15.88
C ALA A 111 14.82 -12.68 16.98
N GLY A 112 14.29 -11.54 17.46
CA GLY A 112 15.01 -10.75 18.47
C GLY A 112 14.26 -9.71 19.32
N LEU A 113 12.99 -9.37 19.02
CA LEU A 113 12.22 -8.39 19.78
C LEU A 113 11.20 -9.07 20.70
N ARG A 114 11.22 -8.74 22.00
CA ARG A 114 10.24 -9.22 23.00
C ARG A 114 9.70 -8.05 23.83
N PRO A 115 8.37 -7.79 23.82
CA PRO A 115 7.37 -8.41 22.95
C PRO A 115 7.56 -8.01 21.48
N PRO A 116 7.14 -8.85 20.51
CA PRO A 116 7.13 -8.45 19.10
C PRO A 116 6.11 -7.31 18.90
N PRO A 117 6.37 -6.37 17.97
CA PRO A 117 5.40 -5.35 17.62
C PRO A 117 4.09 -5.97 17.11
N ASP A 118 2.95 -5.37 17.46
CA ASP A 118 1.62 -5.87 17.06
C ASP A 118 1.39 -5.82 15.55
N LEU A 119 2.01 -4.85 14.88
CA LEU A 119 1.93 -4.64 13.44
C LEU A 119 3.26 -4.13 12.89
N VAL A 120 3.69 -4.70 11.76
CA VAL A 120 4.89 -4.30 11.02
C VAL A 120 4.56 -4.24 9.54
N ALA A 121 4.93 -3.13 8.89
CA ALA A 121 4.77 -2.97 7.46
C ALA A 121 6.13 -2.92 6.74
N ARG A 122 6.25 -3.63 5.62
CA ARG A 122 7.42 -3.56 4.73
C ARG A 122 6.98 -3.40 3.28
N CYS A 123 7.66 -2.54 2.54
CA CYS A 123 7.45 -2.35 1.12
C CYS A 123 8.70 -2.79 0.36
N LEU A 124 8.52 -3.61 -0.68
CA LEU A 124 9.56 -3.94 -1.64
C LEU A 124 9.16 -3.41 -3.01
N LEU A 125 10.00 -2.57 -3.61
CA LEU A 125 9.88 -2.05 -4.97
C LEU A 125 10.94 -2.71 -5.87
N THR A 126 10.62 -2.92 -7.14
CA THR A 126 11.58 -3.36 -8.16
C THR A 126 11.36 -2.65 -9.50
N ASP A 127 12.39 -2.59 -10.34
CA ASP A 127 12.23 -2.19 -11.74
C ASP A 127 11.80 -3.35 -12.63
N HIS A 128 12.18 -4.58 -12.27
CA HIS A 128 11.88 -5.77 -13.06
C HIS A 128 11.49 -6.98 -12.20
N GLN A 129 10.53 -7.79 -12.67
CA GLN A 129 10.20 -9.10 -12.11
C GLN A 129 10.42 -10.22 -13.14
N SER A 130 11.39 -11.11 -12.90
CA SER A 130 11.63 -12.24 -13.81
C SER A 130 10.52 -13.30 -13.76
N ALA A 131 9.76 -13.35 -12.65
CA ALA A 131 8.67 -14.29 -12.41
C ALA A 131 7.43 -13.60 -11.84
N GLY A 132 7.11 -12.39 -12.32
CA GLY A 132 5.92 -11.63 -11.91
C GLY A 132 4.62 -12.38 -12.18
N ARG A 133 3.66 -12.34 -11.23
CA ARG A 133 2.41 -13.10 -11.28
C ARG A 133 1.20 -12.22 -11.00
N GLY A 134 0.10 -12.53 -11.67
CA GLY A 134 -1.25 -12.13 -11.32
C GLY A 134 -2.06 -13.33 -10.83
N ARG A 135 -3.38 -13.17 -10.75
CA ARG A 135 -4.32 -14.24 -10.38
C ARG A 135 -4.24 -15.41 -11.35
N HIS A 136 -4.64 -16.60 -10.86
CA HIS A 136 -4.62 -17.86 -11.61
C HIS A 136 -3.25 -18.15 -12.26
N ARG A 137 -2.16 -17.70 -11.62
CA ARG A 137 -0.77 -17.85 -12.09
C ARG A 137 -0.49 -17.22 -13.46
N LYS A 138 -1.36 -16.34 -13.97
CA LYS A 138 -1.06 -15.57 -15.18
C LYS A 138 0.18 -14.72 -14.95
N ARG A 139 1.05 -14.61 -15.94
CA ARG A 139 2.26 -13.79 -15.84
C ARG A 139 1.88 -12.31 -15.81
N TRP A 140 2.52 -11.54 -14.93
CA TRP A 140 2.54 -10.08 -15.04
C TRP A 140 3.73 -9.72 -15.94
N HIS A 141 3.45 -9.01 -17.03
CA HIS A 141 4.49 -8.50 -17.93
C HIS A 141 4.83 -7.08 -17.53
N ASP A 142 6.12 -6.79 -17.43
CA ASP A 142 6.63 -5.46 -17.10
C ASP A 142 7.71 -5.01 -18.07
N GLU A 143 7.81 -3.70 -18.23
CA GLU A 143 8.87 -3.01 -18.96
C GLU A 143 9.61 -2.11 -17.94
N PRO A 144 10.91 -2.34 -17.69
CA PRO A 144 11.67 -1.58 -16.70
C PRO A 144 11.55 -0.07 -16.92
N GLY A 145 11.27 0.69 -15.86
CA GLY A 145 11.04 2.14 -15.93
C GLY A 145 9.61 2.53 -16.33
N ALA A 146 8.88 1.69 -17.08
CA ALA A 146 7.52 1.97 -17.53
C ALA A 146 6.43 1.45 -16.58
N CYS A 147 6.80 0.68 -15.56
CA CYS A 147 5.90 0.16 -14.54
C CYS A 147 6.33 0.59 -13.12
N LEU A 148 5.35 0.64 -12.22
CA LEU A 148 5.56 0.56 -10.77
C LEU A 148 5.27 -0.88 -10.33
N LEU A 149 6.27 -1.57 -9.81
CA LEU A 149 6.15 -2.95 -9.31
C LEU A 149 6.50 -2.99 -7.83
N MET A 150 5.50 -3.07 -6.96
CA MET A 150 5.72 -3.08 -5.53
C MET A 150 4.87 -4.12 -4.81
N SER A 151 5.34 -4.54 -3.64
CA SER A 151 4.54 -5.28 -2.67
C SER A 151 4.60 -4.64 -1.31
N LEU A 152 3.48 -4.60 -0.59
CA LEU A 152 3.40 -4.22 0.82
C LEU A 152 3.07 -5.46 1.66
N SER A 153 3.95 -5.85 2.57
CA SER A 153 3.64 -6.86 3.60
C SER A 153 3.19 -6.18 4.88
N ILE A 154 2.14 -6.71 5.49
CA ILE A 154 1.66 -6.33 6.83
C ILE A 154 1.71 -7.58 7.69
N ASP A 155 2.68 -7.63 8.60
CA ASP A 155 2.84 -8.69 9.59
C ASP A 155 2.10 -8.28 10.85
N ARG A 156 1.41 -9.23 11.45
CA ARG A 156 0.56 -8.99 12.61
C ARG A 156 0.75 -10.11 13.62
N ASN A 157 0.83 -9.76 14.89
CA ASN A 157 0.84 -10.73 15.98
C ASN A 157 -0.59 -11.20 16.32
N LYS A 158 -1.32 -11.63 15.30
CA LYS A 158 -2.70 -12.14 15.39
C LYS A 158 -2.91 -13.13 14.26
N ALA A 159 -3.33 -14.36 14.57
CA ALA A 159 -3.54 -15.38 13.55
C ALA A 159 -4.84 -15.18 12.76
N SER A 160 -5.85 -14.52 13.31
CA SER A 160 -7.16 -14.39 12.66
C SER A 160 -7.21 -13.25 11.64
N TRP A 161 -8.00 -13.49 10.59
CA TRP A 161 -8.35 -12.53 9.56
C TRP A 161 -9.77 -11.98 9.76
N PRO A 162 -10.05 -10.75 9.31
CA PRO A 162 -11.42 -10.25 9.22
C PRO A 162 -12.30 -11.17 8.36
N PRO A 163 -13.60 -11.28 8.66
CA PRO A 163 -14.57 -11.88 7.75
C PRO A 163 -14.48 -11.21 6.37
N ALA A 164 -14.67 -11.98 5.30
CA ALA A 164 -14.62 -11.50 3.92
C ALA A 164 -13.30 -10.84 3.49
N LEU A 165 -12.14 -11.32 3.97
CA LEU A 165 -10.82 -10.82 3.55
C LEU A 165 -10.64 -10.76 2.02
N ALA A 166 -11.27 -11.66 1.24
CA ALA A 166 -11.23 -11.62 -0.22
C ALA A 166 -11.69 -10.25 -0.80
N ALA A 167 -12.62 -9.60 -0.11
CA ALA A 167 -13.16 -8.29 -0.47
C ALA A 167 -12.16 -7.14 -0.29
N PHE A 168 -11.10 -7.33 0.49
CA PHE A 168 -10.08 -6.31 0.74
C PHE A 168 -9.41 -5.83 -0.56
N SER A 169 -9.33 -6.68 -1.57
CA SER A 169 -8.81 -6.33 -2.89
C SER A 169 -9.55 -5.16 -3.55
N LEU A 170 -10.86 -5.03 -3.30
CA LEU A 170 -11.69 -3.92 -3.80
C LEU A 170 -11.40 -2.61 -3.07
N ALA A 171 -11.22 -2.66 -1.75
CA ALA A 171 -10.84 -1.49 -0.96
C ALA A 171 -9.44 -0.99 -1.36
N CYS A 172 -8.48 -1.91 -1.54
CA CYS A 172 -7.18 -1.60 -2.12
C CYS A 172 -7.31 -0.97 -3.51
N ALA A 173 -8.10 -1.58 -4.40
CA ALA A 173 -8.25 -1.10 -5.77
C ALA A 173 -8.81 0.33 -5.82
N ALA A 174 -9.83 0.61 -5.02
CA ALA A 174 -10.47 1.91 -4.99
C ALA A 174 -9.56 2.99 -4.36
N THR A 175 -8.78 2.62 -3.33
CA THR A 175 -7.77 3.48 -2.69
C THR A 175 -6.62 3.81 -3.64
N VAL A 176 -6.08 2.80 -4.32
CA VAL A 176 -5.02 2.99 -5.33
C VAL A 176 -5.53 3.84 -6.48
N ALA A 177 -6.75 3.58 -6.99
CA ALA A 177 -7.33 4.36 -8.07
C ALA A 177 -7.46 5.85 -7.70
N GLN A 178 -7.86 6.16 -6.46
CA GLN A 178 -7.90 7.53 -5.96
C GLN A 178 -6.50 8.16 -5.92
N ARG A 179 -5.51 7.49 -5.32
CA ARG A 179 -4.14 8.01 -5.25
C ARG A 179 -3.59 8.25 -6.65
N LEU A 180 -3.71 7.31 -7.58
CA LEU A 180 -3.20 7.46 -8.95
C LEU A 180 -3.86 8.63 -9.68
N GLU A 181 -5.14 8.87 -9.45
CA GLU A 181 -5.84 10.01 -10.03
C GLU A 181 -5.30 11.34 -9.47
N ASP A 182 -5.09 11.43 -8.15
CA ASP A 182 -4.49 12.61 -7.50
C ASP A 182 -3.08 12.90 -8.05
N GLU A 183 -2.26 11.87 -8.25
CA GLU A 183 -0.91 12.00 -8.81
C GLU A 183 -0.93 12.49 -10.25
N ARG A 184 -1.88 11.99 -11.05
CA ARG A 184 -2.04 12.45 -12.43
C ARG A 184 -2.50 13.91 -12.48
N MET A 185 -3.47 14.30 -11.65
CA MET A 185 -3.94 15.70 -11.60
C MET A 185 -2.84 16.68 -11.18
N GLN A 186 -1.89 16.26 -10.34
CA GLN A 186 -0.75 17.09 -9.96
C GLN A 186 0.22 17.35 -11.13
N LEU A 187 0.34 16.41 -12.07
CA LEU A 187 1.22 16.53 -13.23
C LEU A 187 0.51 17.05 -14.49
N GLU A 188 -0.82 16.89 -14.59
CA GLU A 188 -1.65 17.33 -15.72
C GLU A 188 -2.84 18.17 -15.23
N ALA A 189 -2.67 19.49 -15.16
CA ALA A 189 -3.61 20.45 -14.55
C ALA A 189 -4.98 20.62 -15.26
N SER A 190 -5.28 19.84 -16.32
CA SER A 190 -6.38 20.12 -17.25
C SER A 190 -7.52 19.09 -17.25
N LEU A 191 -7.60 18.21 -16.24
CA LEU A 191 -8.62 17.17 -16.20
C LEU A 191 -9.94 17.66 -15.58
N PRO A 192 -11.08 17.53 -16.27
CA PRO A 192 -12.39 17.91 -15.72
C PRO A 192 -12.78 17.02 -14.54
N ALA A 193 -13.17 17.64 -13.43
CA ALA A 193 -13.43 16.99 -12.14
C ALA A 193 -14.77 16.22 -12.02
N SER A 194 -15.51 16.01 -13.11
CA SER A 194 -16.91 15.54 -13.04
C SER A 194 -17.08 14.02 -12.91
N ALA A 195 -16.07 13.22 -13.28
CA ALA A 195 -16.13 11.76 -13.20
C ALA A 195 -14.76 11.15 -12.87
N PRO A 196 -14.71 9.97 -12.20
CA PRO A 196 -13.46 9.26 -11.96
C PRO A 196 -12.78 8.88 -13.28
N LEU A 197 -11.48 9.15 -13.39
CA LEU A 197 -10.68 8.69 -14.52
C LEU A 197 -10.38 7.18 -14.43
N PHE A 198 -10.14 6.70 -13.21
CA PHE A 198 -9.76 5.31 -12.93
C PHE A 198 -10.84 4.59 -12.15
N TRP A 199 -11.20 3.41 -12.65
CA TRP A 199 -12.30 2.60 -12.18
C TRP A 199 -11.79 1.26 -11.65
N VAL A 200 -12.56 0.65 -10.76
CA VAL A 200 -12.37 -0.71 -10.26
C VAL A 200 -13.21 -1.65 -11.11
N LYS A 201 -12.56 -2.63 -11.71
CA LYS A 201 -13.22 -3.80 -12.30
C LYS A 201 -13.08 -4.95 -11.31
N TRP A 202 -14.22 -5.45 -10.83
CA TRP A 202 -14.26 -6.56 -9.88
C TRP A 202 -13.49 -7.79 -10.42
N PRO A 203 -12.73 -8.49 -9.55
CA PRO A 203 -12.55 -8.20 -8.13
C PRO A 203 -11.31 -7.36 -7.80
N ASN A 204 -10.36 -7.17 -8.71
CA ASN A 204 -9.01 -6.73 -8.34
C ASN A 204 -8.25 -5.90 -9.39
N ASP A 205 -8.92 -5.48 -10.47
CA ASP A 205 -8.29 -4.76 -11.57
C ASP A 205 -8.65 -3.27 -11.53
N LEU A 206 -7.66 -2.41 -11.78
CA LEU A 206 -7.92 -1.01 -12.09
C LEU A 206 -7.93 -0.83 -13.58
N VAL A 207 -8.94 -0.14 -14.07
CA VAL A 207 -9.19 0.05 -15.50
C VAL A 207 -9.49 1.50 -15.81
N ARG A 208 -9.26 1.88 -17.06
CA ARG A 208 -9.81 3.09 -17.66
C ARG A 208 -10.90 2.68 -18.64
N TYR A 209 -12.02 3.41 -18.62
CA TYR A 209 -13.05 3.29 -19.63
C TYR A 209 -12.94 4.45 -20.60
N ARG A 210 -12.88 4.17 -21.90
CA ARG A 210 -12.97 5.18 -22.96
C ARG A 210 -14.05 4.76 -23.95
N GLU A 211 -14.94 5.68 -24.29
CA GLU A 211 -15.94 5.44 -25.33
C GLU A 211 -15.26 5.05 -26.66
N GLY A 212 -15.84 4.10 -27.39
CA GLY A 212 -15.25 3.54 -28.63
C GLY A 212 -14.09 2.56 -28.43
N ARG A 213 -13.33 2.61 -27.31
CA ARG A 213 -12.22 1.67 -27.01
C ARG A 213 -12.57 0.63 -25.95
N GLY A 214 -13.55 0.90 -25.08
CA GLY A 214 -13.96 0.01 -24.00
C GLY A 214 -13.06 0.10 -22.76
N LEU A 215 -12.96 -1.02 -22.03
CA LEU A 215 -12.12 -1.12 -20.82
C LEU A 215 -10.69 -1.48 -21.18
N SER A 216 -9.74 -0.75 -20.61
CA SER A 216 -8.31 -1.06 -20.70
C SER A 216 -7.71 -1.14 -19.30
N LYS A 217 -6.85 -2.13 -19.05
CA LYS A 217 -6.25 -2.42 -17.73
C LYS A 217 -5.06 -1.52 -17.45
N LEU A 218 -5.14 -0.79 -16.35
CA LEU A 218 -4.12 0.12 -15.85
C LEU A 218 -3.22 -0.54 -14.81
N ALA A 219 -3.82 -1.25 -13.87
CA ALA A 219 -3.11 -1.88 -12.76
C ALA A 219 -3.81 -3.18 -12.34
N GLY A 220 -3.05 -4.03 -11.66
CA GLY A 220 -3.55 -5.26 -11.05
C GLY A 220 -3.08 -5.39 -9.61
N LEU A 221 -3.97 -5.89 -8.76
CA LEU A 221 -3.66 -6.25 -7.38
C LEU A 221 -3.60 -7.77 -7.22
N LEU A 222 -2.63 -8.26 -6.45
CA LEU A 222 -2.54 -9.65 -6.02
C LEU A 222 -2.34 -9.71 -4.51
N ILE A 223 -3.37 -10.13 -3.80
CA ILE A 223 -3.34 -10.24 -2.34
C ILE A 223 -3.12 -11.70 -1.95
N GLU A 224 -2.09 -11.94 -1.15
CA GLU A 224 -1.74 -13.25 -0.63
C GLU A 224 -1.61 -13.19 0.89
N THR A 225 -1.82 -14.32 1.55
CA THR A 225 -1.73 -14.42 3.01
C THR A 225 -0.93 -15.63 3.46
N ARG A 226 -0.23 -15.48 4.58
CA ARG A 226 0.43 -16.57 5.29
C ARG A 226 0.11 -16.47 6.79
N GLN A 227 -0.08 -17.60 7.44
CA GLN A 227 -0.22 -17.68 8.89
C GLN A 227 0.83 -18.66 9.43
N GLN A 228 1.41 -18.33 10.58
CA GLN A 228 2.38 -19.20 11.26
C GLN A 228 2.45 -18.85 12.75
N ALA A 229 2.34 -19.85 13.63
CA ALA A 229 2.62 -19.73 15.07
C ALA A 229 1.97 -18.51 15.78
N GLY A 230 0.68 -18.25 15.54
CA GLY A 230 -0.03 -17.12 16.15
C GLY A 230 0.10 -15.80 15.39
N GLN A 231 0.93 -15.75 14.35
CA GLN A 231 1.15 -14.58 13.50
C GLN A 231 0.45 -14.73 12.15
N SER A 232 0.16 -13.60 11.53
CA SER A 232 -0.35 -13.51 10.17
C SER A 232 0.40 -12.48 9.36
N ARG A 233 0.56 -12.76 8.07
CA ARG A 233 1.15 -11.86 7.08
C ARG A 233 0.20 -11.74 5.91
N LEU A 234 -0.10 -10.51 5.56
CA LEU A 234 -0.80 -10.12 4.35
C LEU A 234 0.22 -9.51 3.40
N VAL A 235 0.24 -9.90 2.14
CA VAL A 235 1.09 -9.29 1.11
C VAL A 235 0.19 -8.76 -0.01
N ILE A 236 0.28 -7.46 -0.25
CA ILE A 236 -0.45 -6.74 -1.28
C ILE A 236 0.51 -6.43 -2.42
N GLY A 237 0.45 -7.22 -3.48
CA GLY A 237 1.15 -6.97 -4.73
C GLY A 237 0.43 -5.96 -5.58
N LEU A 238 1.16 -4.97 -6.09
CA LEU A 238 0.64 -3.93 -6.98
C LEU A 238 1.57 -3.75 -8.17
N GLY A 239 1.02 -4.02 -9.36
CA GLY A 239 1.63 -3.66 -10.64
C GLY A 239 0.81 -2.54 -11.29
N VAL A 240 1.45 -1.41 -11.59
CA VAL A 240 0.83 -0.27 -12.30
C VAL A 240 1.61 0.00 -13.57
N ASN A 241 0.91 0.08 -14.70
CA ASN A 241 1.49 0.60 -15.93
C ASN A 241 1.57 2.13 -15.82
N LEU A 242 2.77 2.69 -15.76
CA LEU A 242 2.97 4.13 -15.69
C LEU A 242 2.95 4.75 -17.09
N LEU A 243 3.61 4.08 -18.03
CA LEU A 243 3.67 4.41 -19.45
C LEU A 243 3.04 3.29 -20.29
N PRO A 244 2.54 3.59 -21.51
CA PRO A 244 1.95 2.58 -22.37
C PRO A 244 2.99 1.48 -22.67
N PRO A 245 2.64 0.19 -22.51
CA PRO A 245 3.57 -0.87 -22.84
C PRO A 245 3.88 -0.85 -24.33
N GLN A 246 5.16 -0.96 -24.68
CA GLN A 246 5.64 -0.97 -26.06
C GLN A 246 5.33 -2.30 -26.75
N SER A 247 5.23 -3.38 -25.96
CA SER A 247 4.89 -4.72 -26.44
C SER A 247 3.45 -5.10 -26.12
N ALA A 248 2.68 -5.46 -27.16
CA ALA A 248 1.33 -6.01 -26.97
C ALA A 248 1.43 -7.43 -26.43
N VAL A 249 0.93 -7.66 -25.21
CA VAL A 249 0.74 -9.03 -24.71
C VAL A 249 -0.52 -9.59 -25.36
N ALA A 250 -0.35 -10.55 -26.28
CA ALA A 250 -1.46 -11.23 -26.94
C ALA A 250 -2.09 -12.27 -26.02
N ASP A 251 -2.92 -11.85 -25.06
CA ASP A 251 -3.91 -12.72 -24.41
C ASP A 251 -5.30 -12.28 -24.89
N ALA A 252 -5.94 -13.09 -25.74
CA ALA A 252 -7.24 -12.80 -26.33
C ALA A 252 -8.37 -12.65 -25.29
N GLN A 253 -8.15 -13.13 -24.06
CA GLN A 253 -9.11 -13.00 -22.96
C GLN A 253 -8.77 -11.87 -21.99
N ALA A 254 -7.59 -11.24 -22.13
CA ALA A 254 -7.20 -10.11 -21.30
C ALA A 254 -7.78 -8.79 -21.84
N LEU A 255 -7.99 -7.84 -20.92
CA LEU A 255 -8.25 -6.47 -21.34
C LEU A 255 -7.00 -5.88 -22.01
N PRO A 256 -7.16 -5.01 -23.01
CA PRO A 256 -6.03 -4.25 -23.55
C PRO A 256 -5.36 -3.45 -22.44
N ALA A 257 -4.04 -3.24 -22.53
CA ALA A 257 -3.33 -2.43 -21.56
C ALA A 257 -3.65 -0.92 -21.72
N ASP A 258 -3.74 -0.22 -20.59
CA ASP A 258 -3.67 1.23 -20.45
C ASP A 258 -2.49 1.57 -19.53
N ALA A 259 -2.23 2.86 -19.37
CA ALA A 259 -1.17 3.37 -18.51
C ALA A 259 -1.60 4.62 -17.75
N LEU A 260 -0.89 4.99 -16.69
CA LEU A 260 -1.20 6.16 -15.86
C LEU A 260 -1.09 7.43 -16.71
N PHE A 261 -0.04 7.53 -17.51
CA PHE A 261 0.22 8.59 -18.48
C PHE A 261 0.19 7.99 -19.89
N THR A 262 -0.46 8.67 -20.83
CA THR A 262 -0.69 8.09 -22.18
C THR A 262 -0.29 9.00 -23.33
N GLY A 263 0.43 10.10 -23.08
CA GLY A 263 0.53 11.16 -24.08
C GLY A 263 1.71 12.12 -24.02
N ASP A 264 2.81 11.82 -23.32
CA ASP A 264 3.96 12.72 -23.38
C ASP A 264 5.28 12.01 -23.10
N GLU A 265 6.20 11.98 -24.08
CA GLU A 265 7.58 11.55 -23.87
C GLU A 265 8.29 12.47 -22.86
N ALA A 266 7.89 13.75 -22.75
CA ALA A 266 8.46 14.69 -21.79
C ALA A 266 8.17 14.33 -20.33
N LEU A 267 7.08 13.58 -20.07
CA LEU A 267 6.77 13.07 -18.73
C LEU A 267 7.65 11.86 -18.37
N SER A 268 8.17 11.10 -19.33
CA SER A 268 8.98 9.90 -19.05
C SER A 268 10.22 10.22 -18.21
N HIS A 269 10.86 11.37 -18.46
CA HIS A 269 12.00 11.86 -17.67
C HIS A 269 11.61 12.30 -16.24
N GLN A 270 10.34 12.63 -16.01
CA GLN A 270 9.83 13.01 -14.68
C GLN A 270 9.43 11.79 -13.84
N LEU A 271 9.25 10.63 -14.46
CA LEU A 271 8.89 9.36 -13.81
C LEU A 271 10.13 8.52 -13.44
N ASP A 272 11.20 9.20 -13.01
CA ASP A 272 12.44 8.55 -12.61
C ASP A 272 12.28 7.63 -11.38
N LEU A 273 13.37 6.99 -10.96
CA LEU A 273 13.35 6.10 -9.81
C LEU A 273 12.90 6.80 -8.51
N ASP A 274 13.26 8.06 -8.30
CA ASP A 274 12.93 8.80 -7.08
C ASP A 274 11.46 9.19 -7.03
N TRP A 275 10.88 9.56 -8.18
CA TRP A 275 9.44 9.74 -8.32
C TRP A 275 8.70 8.43 -8.03
N ARG A 276 9.15 7.31 -8.61
CA ARG A 276 8.52 5.99 -8.40
C ARG A 276 8.63 5.52 -6.94
N LYS A 277 9.77 5.73 -6.28
CA LYS A 277 9.93 5.49 -4.82
C LYS A 277 8.99 6.37 -4.00
N SER A 278 8.83 7.65 -4.39
CA SER A 278 7.92 8.58 -3.73
C SER A 278 6.44 8.18 -3.88
N LEU A 279 6.05 7.71 -5.07
CA LEU A 279 4.73 7.15 -5.32
C LEU A 279 4.51 5.86 -4.51
N ALA A 280 5.46 4.92 -4.54
CA ALA A 280 5.41 3.68 -3.77
C ALA A 280 5.26 3.96 -2.27
N ARG A 281 5.92 4.99 -1.75
CA ARG A 281 5.78 5.44 -0.36
C ARG A 281 4.36 5.89 -0.05
N ARG A 282 3.78 6.78 -0.85
CA ARG A 282 2.41 7.27 -0.63
C ARG A 282 1.39 6.13 -0.75
N LEU A 283 1.52 5.28 -1.78
CA LEU A 283 0.67 4.10 -1.94
C LEU A 283 0.80 3.12 -0.76
N SER A 284 2.01 2.89 -0.26
CA SER A 284 2.22 2.03 0.92
C SER A 284 1.54 2.59 2.17
N GLN A 285 1.59 3.91 2.36
CA GLN A 285 0.92 4.59 3.47
C GLN A 285 -0.60 4.49 3.35
N ASP A 286 -1.15 4.73 2.17
CA ASP A 286 -2.59 4.62 1.92
C ASP A 286 -3.09 3.18 2.07
N LEU A 287 -2.34 2.19 1.57
CA LEU A 287 -2.68 0.77 1.68
C LEU A 287 -2.59 0.26 3.13
N LEU A 288 -1.63 0.75 3.93
CA LEU A 288 -1.57 0.45 5.35
C LEU A 288 -2.77 1.06 6.10
N GLY A 289 -3.13 2.31 5.81
CA GLY A 289 -4.34 2.94 6.35
C GLY A 289 -5.60 2.17 5.95
N CYS A 290 -5.69 1.79 4.67
CA CYS A 290 -6.78 0.97 4.12
C CYS A 290 -6.92 -0.36 4.87
N TRP A 291 -5.81 -1.05 5.16
CA TRP A 291 -5.83 -2.26 5.98
C TRP A 291 -6.37 -2.01 7.39
N ILE A 292 -5.92 -0.95 8.06
CA ILE A 292 -6.34 -0.62 9.43
C ILE A 292 -7.86 -0.37 9.50
N ASP A 293 -8.40 0.38 8.54
CA ASP A 293 -9.83 0.66 8.45
C ASP A 293 -10.63 -0.59 8.06
N PHE A 294 -10.14 -1.37 7.09
CA PHE A 294 -10.78 -2.62 6.67
C PHE A 294 -10.81 -3.65 7.80
N GLU A 295 -9.74 -3.79 8.58
CA GLU A 295 -9.73 -4.71 9.70
C GLU A 295 -10.79 -4.35 10.76
N ARG A 296 -11.03 -3.05 10.98
CA ARG A 296 -11.98 -2.57 11.98
C ARG A 296 -13.43 -2.58 11.50
N HIS A 297 -13.65 -2.25 10.24
CA HIS A 297 -14.99 -1.92 9.72
C HIS A 297 -15.41 -2.74 8.49
N GLY A 298 -14.54 -3.60 7.97
CA GLY A 298 -14.78 -4.33 6.73
C GLY A 298 -14.96 -3.42 5.52
N LEU A 299 -15.69 -3.89 4.51
CA LEU A 299 -15.97 -3.10 3.30
C LEU A 299 -16.84 -1.86 3.55
N ALA A 300 -17.58 -1.80 4.66
CA ALA A 300 -18.48 -0.69 4.94
C ALA A 300 -17.74 0.66 5.00
N ALA A 301 -16.48 0.67 5.46
CA ALA A 301 -15.64 1.88 5.44
C ALA A 301 -15.34 2.41 4.03
N PHE A 302 -15.44 1.56 3.00
CA PHE A 302 -15.08 1.87 1.62
C PHE A 302 -16.27 1.90 0.67
N GLU A 303 -17.49 1.71 1.15
CA GLU A 303 -18.70 1.58 0.31
C GLU A 303 -18.82 2.74 -0.69
N ARG A 304 -18.71 3.98 -0.21
CA ARG A 304 -18.81 5.17 -1.06
C ARG A 304 -17.68 5.25 -2.09
N LEU A 305 -16.46 4.87 -1.71
CA LEU A 305 -15.29 4.94 -2.59
C LEU A 305 -15.39 3.88 -3.69
N ILE A 306 -15.75 2.65 -3.33
CA ILE A 306 -15.98 1.55 -4.27
C ILE A 306 -17.16 1.87 -5.17
N HIS A 307 -18.30 2.32 -4.63
CA HIS A 307 -19.49 2.65 -5.42
C HIS A 307 -19.19 3.67 -6.50
N ARG A 308 -18.45 4.74 -6.16
CA ARG A 308 -18.08 5.78 -7.12
C ARG A 308 -17.18 5.28 -8.24
N ARG A 309 -16.41 4.20 -8.01
CA ARG A 309 -15.40 3.69 -8.93
C ARG A 309 -15.77 2.33 -9.54
N ASP A 310 -16.92 1.76 -9.22
CA ASP A 310 -17.35 0.47 -9.77
C ASP A 310 -17.75 0.63 -11.24
N VAL A 311 -16.94 0.07 -12.14
CA VAL A 311 -17.17 0.17 -13.59
C VAL A 311 -18.30 -0.72 -14.08
N LEU A 312 -18.69 -1.74 -13.31
CA LEU A 312 -19.67 -2.75 -13.71
C LEU A 312 -21.08 -2.38 -13.28
N ARG A 313 -21.22 -1.58 -12.22
CA ARG A 313 -22.52 -1.15 -11.70
C ARG A 313 -23.35 -0.39 -12.75
N GLY A 314 -24.61 -0.80 -12.89
CA GLY A 314 -25.56 -0.21 -13.82
C GLY A 314 -25.30 -0.53 -15.29
N ARG A 315 -24.34 -1.40 -15.62
CA ARG A 315 -24.01 -1.77 -17.00
C ARG A 315 -24.43 -3.19 -17.32
N GLN A 316 -24.67 -3.46 -18.61
CA GLN A 316 -24.89 -4.80 -19.11
C GLN A 316 -23.59 -5.59 -19.13
N LEU A 317 -23.63 -6.80 -18.60
CA LEU A 317 -22.49 -7.66 -18.35
C LEU A 317 -22.70 -9.01 -19.04
N MET A 318 -21.58 -9.60 -19.46
CA MET A 318 -21.47 -11.05 -19.59
C MET A 318 -20.73 -11.55 -18.36
N VAL A 319 -21.31 -12.54 -17.68
CA VAL A 319 -20.77 -13.12 -16.45
C VAL A 319 -20.62 -14.63 -16.63
N GLN A 320 -19.48 -15.16 -16.20
CA GLN A 320 -19.24 -16.59 -16.10
C GLN A 320 -18.84 -16.89 -14.66
N ASP A 321 -19.71 -17.58 -13.92
CA ASP A 321 -19.48 -18.00 -12.53
C ASP A 321 -18.50 -19.18 -12.52
N GLU A 322 -17.67 -19.28 -11.47
CA GLU A 322 -16.75 -20.40 -11.35
C GLU A 322 -17.54 -21.72 -11.23
N GLY A 323 -17.20 -22.71 -12.06
CA GLY A 323 -17.92 -23.99 -12.13
C GLY A 323 -19.08 -24.03 -13.12
N HIS A 324 -19.35 -22.93 -13.85
CA HIS A 324 -20.28 -22.92 -14.98
C HIS A 324 -19.56 -22.46 -16.25
N ASP A 325 -19.65 -23.26 -17.32
CA ASP A 325 -18.99 -22.92 -18.58
C ASP A 325 -19.76 -21.84 -19.37
N ASP A 326 -21.06 -21.68 -19.10
CA ASP A 326 -21.91 -20.76 -19.86
C ASP A 326 -21.80 -19.31 -19.39
N TRP A 327 -21.68 -18.41 -20.36
CA TRP A 327 -21.81 -16.97 -20.13
C TRP A 327 -23.27 -16.57 -19.99
N THR A 328 -23.58 -15.84 -18.92
CA THR A 328 -24.93 -15.32 -18.65
C THR A 328 -24.95 -13.80 -18.83
N GLU A 329 -25.96 -13.29 -19.53
CA GLU A 329 -26.25 -11.87 -19.59
C GLU A 329 -26.87 -11.38 -18.28
N ALA A 330 -26.35 -10.26 -17.75
CA ALA A 330 -26.87 -9.69 -16.51
C ALA A 330 -26.64 -8.18 -16.42
N LEU A 331 -27.46 -7.51 -15.62
CA LEU A 331 -27.25 -6.11 -15.24
C LEU A 331 -26.45 -6.05 -13.93
N GLY A 332 -25.31 -5.35 -13.92
CA GLY A 332 -24.50 -5.16 -12.72
C GLY A 332 -25.23 -4.33 -11.65
N GLN A 333 -25.34 -4.84 -10.44
CA GLN A 333 -26.02 -4.22 -9.30
C GLN A 333 -25.06 -3.77 -8.18
N GLY A 334 -23.76 -3.70 -8.49
CA GLY A 334 -22.71 -3.33 -7.55
C GLY A 334 -22.15 -4.52 -6.79
N ILE A 335 -21.60 -4.27 -5.61
CA ILE A 335 -20.89 -5.27 -4.80
C ILE A 335 -21.54 -5.32 -3.40
N ASP A 336 -21.67 -6.52 -2.82
CA ASP A 336 -22.17 -6.70 -1.45
C ASP A 336 -21.09 -6.48 -0.38
N ASP A 337 -21.47 -6.55 0.89
CA ASP A 337 -20.58 -6.38 2.05
C ASP A 337 -19.51 -7.48 2.19
N ARG A 338 -19.71 -8.62 1.53
CA ARG A 338 -18.76 -9.73 1.45
C ARG A 338 -17.84 -9.64 0.24
N GLY A 339 -18.00 -8.63 -0.62
CA GLY A 339 -17.21 -8.42 -1.82
C GLY A 339 -17.70 -9.21 -3.04
N TYR A 340 -18.92 -9.77 -3.00
CA TYR A 340 -19.49 -10.50 -4.13
C TYR A 340 -20.14 -9.54 -5.12
N LEU A 341 -19.92 -9.80 -6.42
CA LEU A 341 -20.56 -9.04 -7.48
C LEU A 341 -22.04 -9.38 -7.52
N ARG A 342 -22.89 -8.38 -7.35
CA ARG A 342 -24.35 -8.49 -7.43
C ARG A 342 -24.78 -8.33 -8.88
N ILE A 343 -25.56 -9.27 -9.39
CA ILE A 343 -26.06 -9.23 -10.76
C ILE A 343 -27.57 -9.46 -10.79
N LEU A 344 -28.26 -8.79 -11.70
CA LEU A 344 -29.67 -9.06 -12.01
C LEU A 344 -29.72 -9.80 -13.34
N CYS A 345 -30.07 -11.09 -13.32
CA CYS A 345 -30.08 -11.93 -14.51
C CYS A 345 -31.41 -12.67 -14.67
N GLN A 346 -31.73 -13.03 -15.90
CA GLN A 346 -32.92 -13.79 -16.27
C GLN A 346 -32.50 -15.22 -16.63
N ARG A 347 -32.83 -16.19 -15.77
CA ARG A 347 -32.56 -17.61 -16.03
C ARG A 347 -33.67 -18.25 -16.85
N PRO A 348 -33.37 -19.26 -17.69
CA PRO A 348 -34.39 -20.04 -18.39
C PRO A 348 -35.38 -20.66 -17.39
N GLY A 349 -36.68 -20.57 -17.68
CA GLY A 349 -37.73 -21.13 -16.83
C GLY A 349 -38.07 -20.34 -15.56
N VAL A 350 -37.42 -19.20 -15.31
CA VAL A 350 -37.77 -18.30 -14.17
C VAL A 350 -38.65 -17.14 -14.70
N PRO A 351 -39.78 -16.79 -14.06
CA PRO A 351 -40.71 -15.78 -14.61
C PRO A 351 -40.17 -14.34 -14.63
N SER A 352 -39.22 -14.03 -13.75
CA SER A 352 -38.69 -12.68 -13.57
C SER A 352 -37.19 -12.70 -13.25
N PRO A 353 -36.46 -11.61 -13.54
CA PRO A 353 -35.05 -11.51 -13.22
C PRO A 353 -34.79 -11.64 -11.72
N ARG A 354 -33.73 -12.35 -11.35
CA ARG A 354 -33.34 -12.55 -9.95
C ARG A 354 -32.00 -11.92 -9.66
N LEU A 355 -31.87 -11.44 -8.42
CA LEU A 355 -30.59 -10.99 -7.89
C LEU A 355 -29.75 -12.23 -7.54
N GLU A 356 -28.61 -12.38 -8.20
CA GLU A 356 -27.61 -13.42 -7.94
C GLU A 356 -26.30 -12.78 -7.48
N PHE A 357 -25.45 -13.57 -6.81
CA PHE A 357 -24.20 -13.12 -6.22
C PHE A 357 -23.04 -13.98 -6.74
N ILE A 358 -22.10 -13.32 -7.42
CA ILE A 358 -20.92 -13.97 -7.99
C ILE A 358 -19.75 -13.78 -7.04
N HIS A 359 -19.23 -14.90 -6.56
CA HIS A 359 -18.19 -14.97 -5.55
C HIS A 359 -16.81 -15.10 -6.19
N GLN A 360 -16.72 -15.84 -7.30
CA GLN A 360 -15.55 -15.97 -8.17
C GLN A 360 -16.00 -16.17 -9.61
N GLY A 361 -15.17 -15.80 -10.57
CA GLY A 361 -15.51 -15.95 -11.99
C GLY A 361 -14.94 -14.86 -12.89
N SER A 362 -15.40 -14.86 -14.13
CA SER A 362 -15.01 -13.91 -15.17
C SER A 362 -16.16 -12.98 -15.53
N VAL A 363 -15.86 -11.69 -15.68
CA VAL A 363 -16.83 -10.67 -16.06
C VAL A 363 -16.26 -9.74 -17.13
N ARG A 364 -17.10 -9.39 -18.10
CA ARG A 364 -16.83 -8.39 -19.13
C ARG A 364 -18.08 -7.56 -19.39
N LEU A 365 -17.89 -6.33 -19.86
CA LEU A 365 -19.02 -5.54 -20.35
C LEU A 365 -19.59 -6.22 -21.59
N LYS A 366 -20.91 -6.24 -21.72
CA LYS A 366 -21.56 -6.65 -22.97
C LYS A 366 -21.27 -5.58 -24.02
N SER A 367 -20.65 -5.97 -25.13
CA SER A 367 -20.51 -5.10 -26.29
C SER A 367 -21.92 -4.79 -26.81
N GLY A 368 -22.20 -3.50 -27.03
CA GLY A 368 -23.46 -3.04 -27.63
C GLY A 368 -23.61 -3.47 -29.09
#